data_AF-A0A444PP28-F1
#
_entry.id   AF-A0A444PP28-F1
#
_cell.length_a   1.000
_cell.length_b   1.000
_cell.length_c   1.000
_cell.angle_alpha   90.00
_cell.angle_beta   90.00
_cell.angle_gamma   90.00
#
_symmetry.space_group_name_H-M   'P 1'
#
loop_
_entity.id
_entity.type
_entity.pdbx_description
1 polymer ?
#
loop_
_entity_poly.entity_id
_entity_poly.type
_entity_poly.pdbx_seq_one_letter_code
_entity_poly.pdbx_strand_id
1 'polypeptide(L)' 'MFIESLTGSHWDLRHVVNYRRNDKTGGYLLLFPVDGGNVKIAPDHPQFRQIEHYLMSSTLGPDQAV' A
#
# COMPACT_ATOMS: atom_id res chain seq x y z
N MET A 1 -7.21 -2.39 -6.79
CA MET A 1 -7.79 -1.11 -6.30
C MET A 1 -6.80 -0.03 -6.67
N PHE A 2 -7.24 1.01 -7.38
CA PHE A 2 -6.35 2.10 -7.77
C PHE A 2 -6.25 3.14 -6.65
N ILE A 3 -5.03 3.61 -6.39
CA ILE A 3 -4.74 4.75 -5.51
C ILE A 3 -4.10 5.85 -6.35
N GLU A 4 -4.51 7.08 -6.10
CA GLU A 4 -3.88 8.24 -6.72
C GLU A 4 -2.72 8.70 -5.83
N SER A 5 -1.51 8.82 -6.38
CA SER A 5 -0.42 9.45 -5.67
C SER A 5 -0.67 10.94 -5.55
N LEU A 6 0.04 11.60 -4.62
CA LEU A 6 0.03 13.07 -4.48
C LEU A 6 0.46 13.81 -5.78
N THR A 7 1.01 13.10 -6.75
CA THR A 7 1.47 13.61 -8.06
C THR A 7 0.49 13.33 -9.20
N GLY A 8 -0.71 12.82 -8.91
CA GLY A 8 -1.74 12.48 -9.92
C GLY A 8 -1.51 11.16 -10.67
N SER A 9 -0.53 10.35 -10.24
CA SER A 9 -0.26 9.04 -10.84
C SER A 9 -1.16 7.97 -10.22
N HIS A 10 -1.67 7.06 -11.03
CA HIS A 10 -2.57 6.01 -10.56
C HIS A 10 -1.82 4.70 -10.38
N TRP A 11 -1.91 4.10 -9.20
CA TRP A 11 -1.22 2.86 -8.85
C TRP A 11 -2.22 1.79 -8.47
N ASP A 12 -2.12 0.59 -9.04
CA ASP A 12 -2.98 -0.53 -8.65
C ASP A 12 -2.33 -1.32 -7.51
N LEU A 13 -2.95 -1.30 -6.34
CA LEU A 13 -2.47 -1.99 -5.15
C LEU A 13 -2.24 -3.50 -5.32
N ARG A 14 -2.82 -4.13 -6.34
CA ARG A 14 -2.55 -5.53 -6.69
C ARG A 14 -1.10 -5.79 -7.10
N HIS A 15 -0.37 -4.76 -7.51
CA HIS A 15 1.04 -4.85 -7.90
C HIS A 15 1.99 -4.42 -6.79
N VAL A 16 1.50 -4.15 -5.57
CA VAL A 16 2.37 -3.94 -4.41
C VAL A 16 3.09 -5.25 -4.11
N VAL A 17 4.41 -5.25 -4.23
CA VAL A 17 5.23 -6.44 -3.91
C VAL A 17 5.64 -6.47 -2.45
N ASN A 18 5.67 -5.32 -1.78
CA ASN A 18 5.96 -5.20 -0.36
C ASN A 18 5.50 -3.83 0.17
N TYR A 19 5.28 -3.70 1.47
CA TYR A 19 5.03 -2.41 2.10
C TYR A 19 5.66 -2.32 3.49
N ARG A 20 5.90 -1.09 3.95
CA ARG A 20 6.37 -0.81 5.32
C ARG A 20 5.49 0.24 5.96
N ARG A 21 5.05 -0.02 7.20
CA ARG A 21 4.41 1.01 8.01
C ARG A 21 5.48 1.88 8.65
N ASN A 22 5.24 3.19 8.71
CA ASN A 22 6.05 4.13 9.47
C ASN A 22 5.43 4.29 10.85
N ASP A 23 6.06 3.75 11.89
CA ASP A 23 5.50 3.79 13.25
C ASP A 23 5.41 5.19 13.86
N LYS A 24 6.18 6.16 13.33
CA LYS A 24 6.15 7.56 13.82
C LYS A 24 5.01 8.36 13.23
N THR A 25 4.68 8.14 11.96
CA THR A 25 3.65 8.91 11.25
C THR A 25 2.37 8.12 11.02
N GLY A 26 2.38 6.80 11.21
CA GLY A 26 1.28 5.90 10.89
C GLY A 26 1.08 5.61 9.40
N GLY A 27 1.84 6.28 8.51
CA GLY A 27 1.72 6.12 7.06
C GLY A 27 2.34 4.82 6.52
N TYR A 28 2.11 4.54 5.24
CA TYR A 28 2.66 3.39 4.53
C TYR A 28 3.64 3.82 3.42
N LEU A 29 4.72 3.08 3.28
CA LEU A 29 5.56 3.09 2.08
C LEU A 29 5.26 1.82 1.29
N LEU A 30 4.70 1.98 0.10
CA LEU A 30 4.37 0.90 -0.83
C LEU A 30 5.49 0.75 -1.85
N LEU A 31 5.91 -0.49 -2.08
CA LEU A 31 6.96 -0.84 -3.04
C LEU A 31 6.29 -1.55 -4.23
N PHE A 32 6.43 -0.96 -5.41
CA PHE A 32 5.98 -1.49 -6.70
C PHE A 32 7.19 -1.94 -7.54
N PRO A 33 7.05 -2.98 -8.39
CA PRO A 33 8.14 -3.53 -9.19
C PRO A 33 8.36 -2.73 -10.49
N VAL A 34 8.40 -1.39 -10.39
CA VAL A 34 8.65 -0.48 -11.51
C VAL A 34 9.63 0.60 -11.07
N ASP A 35 10.37 1.16 -12.02
CA ASP A 35 11.36 2.21 -11.72
C ASP A 35 10.68 3.43 -11.12
N GLY A 36 11.17 3.90 -9.96
CA GLY A 36 10.52 4.98 -9.19
C GLY A 36 9.21 4.56 -8.48
N GLY A 37 8.87 3.27 -8.44
CA GLY A 37 7.64 2.70 -7.89
C GLY A 37 7.49 2.72 -6.36
N ASN A 38 8.06 3.69 -5.67
CA ASN A 38 7.94 3.80 -4.21
C ASN A 38 6.93 4.87 -3.85
N VAL A 39 5.73 4.46 -3.43
CA VAL A 39 4.63 5.38 -3.12
C VAL A 39 4.48 5.54 -1.62
N LYS A 40 4.54 6.79 -1.14
CA LYS A 40 4.26 7.12 0.26
C LYS A 40 2.79 7.51 0.41
N ILE A 41 2.10 6.82 1.30
CA ILE A 41 0.71 7.07 1.65
C ILE A 41 0.68 7.56 3.10
N ALA A 42 0.27 8.81 3.29
CA ALA A 42 0.09 9.39 4.61
C ALA A 42 -1.32 9.08 5.18
N PRO A 43 -1.52 9.12 6.52
CA PRO A 43 -2.81 8.81 7.14
C PRO A 43 -3.98 9.69 6.73
N ASP A 44 -3.71 10.90 6.24
CA ASP A 44 -4.66 11.87 5.72
C ASP A 44 -5.09 11.60 4.27
N HIS A 45 -4.51 10.58 3.62
CA HIS A 45 -4.90 10.18 2.27
C HIS A 45 -6.40 9.79 2.24
N PRO A 46 -7.21 10.27 1.27
CA PRO A 46 -8.66 10.01 1.24
C PRO A 46 -9.03 8.53 1.27
N GLN A 47 -8.18 7.69 0.66
CA GLN A 47 -8.36 6.24 0.61
C GLN A 47 -7.54 5.47 1.66
N PHE A 48 -6.92 6.15 2.64
CA PHE A 48 -5.98 5.53 3.60
C PHE A 48 -6.56 4.26 4.27
N ARG A 49 -7.79 4.35 4.78
CA ARG A 49 -8.46 3.20 5.43
C ARG A 49 -8.67 2.03 4.47
N GLN A 50 -9.06 2.30 3.23
CA GLN A 50 -9.24 1.25 2.22
C GLN A 50 -7.90 0.58 1.89
N ILE A 51 -6.83 1.38 1.78
CA ILE A 51 -5.47 0.89 1.55
C ILE A 51 -5.03 0.00 2.72
N GLU A 52 -5.20 0.47 3.95
CA GLU A 52 -4.89 -0.29 5.17
C GLU A 52 -5.63 -1.63 5.21
N HIS A 53 -6.95 -1.62 5.00
CA HIS A 53 -7.76 -2.85 4.95
C HIS A 53 -7.29 -3.82 3.87
N TYR A 54 -6.99 -3.32 2.67
CA TYR A 54 -6.47 -4.14 1.58
C TYR A 54 -5.10 -4.75 1.90
N LEU A 55 -4.18 -3.95 2.45
CA LEU A 55 -2.84 -4.42 2.79
C LEU A 55 -2.89 -5.49 3.87
N MET A 56 -3.70 -5.28 4.92
CA MET A 56 -3.88 -6.26 6.00
C MET A 56 -4.54 -7.56 5.54
N SER A 57 -5.55 -7.49 4.65
CA SER A 57 -6.17 -8.69 4.10
C SER A 57 -5.28 -9.44 3.09
N SER A 58 -4.32 -8.74 2.48
CA SER A 58 -3.41 -9.33 1.48
C SER A 58 -2.09 -9.86 2.09
N THR A 59 -1.69 -9.41 3.29
CA THR A 59 -0.48 -9.91 3.99
C THR A 59 -0.73 -11.09 4.89
N LEU A 60 -1.98 -11.27 5.34
CA LEU A 60 -2.42 -12.55 5.83
C LEU A 60 -2.71 -13.42 4.59
N GLY A 61 -1.68 -14.11 4.10
CA GLY A 61 -1.97 -15.33 3.35
C GLY A 61 -2.90 -16.19 4.22
N PRO A 62 -3.93 -16.87 3.67
CA PRO A 62 -4.58 -17.92 4.43
C PRO A 62 -3.46 -18.82 4.97
N ASP A 63 -3.52 -19.15 6.26
CA ASP A 63 -2.66 -20.13 6.90
C ASP A 63 -2.58 -21.34 5.96
N GLN A 64 -1.50 -21.42 5.15
CA GLN A 64 -1.25 -22.56 4.29
C GLN A 64 -0.69 -23.62 5.22
N ALA A 65 -1.59 -24.23 5.99
CA ALA A 65 -1.43 -25.59 6.46
C ALA A 65 -1.46 -26.49 5.22
N VAL A 66 -0.28 -26.74 4.63
CA VAL A 66 -0.02 -27.90 3.76
C VAL A 66 1.36 -28.45 4.10
#